data_AF-A0A5C7M6J6-F1
#
_entry.id   AF-A0A5C7M6J6-F1
#
_cell.length_a   1.000
_cell.length_b   1.000
_cell.length_c   1.000
_cell.angle_alpha   90.00
_cell.angle_beta   90.00
_cell.angle_gamma   90.00
#
_symmetry.space_group_name_H-M   'P 1'
#
loop_
_entity.id
_entity.type
_entity.pdbx_description
1 polymer ?
#
loop_
_entity_poly.entity_id
_entity_poly.type
_entity_poly.pdbx_seq_one_letter_code
_entity_poly.pdbx_strand_id
1 'polypeptide(L)' 'MLVKFSTLAGGVFIEQRDESEYSSDTRCFRFDDAGNSEWASYGNLTGNNPAPRWYGHCFKERDFIFA' A
#
# COMPACT_ATOMS: atom_id res chain seq x y z
N MET A 1 7.47 11.75 7.03
CA MET A 1 6.39 11.86 6.03
C MET A 1 5.16 11.24 6.68
N LEU A 2 4.12 12.03 6.99
CA LEU A 2 2.88 11.51 7.59
C LEU A 2 1.99 11.00 6.46
N VAL A 3 1.78 9.69 6.36
CA VAL A 3 0.92 9.08 5.32
C VAL A 3 -0.23 8.37 6.02
N LYS A 4 -1.48 8.68 5.66
CA LYS A 4 -2.70 8.02 6.18
C LYS A 4 -3.06 6.84 5.26
N PHE A 5 -3.85 5.86 5.73
CA PHE A 5 -4.22 4.70 4.91
C PHE A 5 -5.67 4.25 5.09
N SER A 6 -6.25 3.61 4.06
CA SER A 6 -7.44 2.74 4.21
C SER A 6 -7.07 1.27 3.94
N THR A 7 -7.90 0.32 4.39
CA THR A 7 -7.57 -1.12 4.30
C THR A 7 -8.22 -1.80 3.09
N LEU A 8 -7.40 -2.49 2.29
CA LEU A 8 -7.85 -3.59 1.43
C LEU A 8 -7.80 -4.88 2.28
N ALA A 9 -8.67 -5.86 2.00
CA ALA A 9 -8.63 -7.15 2.70
C ALA A 9 -7.22 -7.79 2.62
N GLY A 10 -6.75 -8.39 3.72
CA GLY A 10 -5.46 -9.11 3.76
C GLY A 10 -4.25 -8.29 4.21
N GLY A 11 -4.44 -7.22 4.99
CA GLY A 11 -3.33 -6.47 5.59
C GLY A 11 -2.63 -5.50 4.64
N VAL A 12 -3.35 -5.02 3.63
CA VAL A 12 -2.85 -4.04 2.65
C VAL A 12 -3.40 -2.65 2.99
N PHE A 13 -2.51 -1.67 3.00
CA PHE A 13 -2.78 -0.27 3.35
C PHE A 13 -2.65 0.62 2.12
N ILE A 14 -3.69 1.36 1.75
CA ILE A 14 -3.70 2.24 0.56
C ILE A 14 -3.23 3.63 0.94
N GLU A 15 -2.17 4.15 0.30
CA GLU A 15 -1.65 5.50 0.51
C GLU A 15 -2.75 6.53 0.34
N GLN A 16 -3.09 7.23 1.42
CA GLN A 16 -4.03 8.32 1.38
C GLN A 16 -3.33 9.57 0.84
N ARG A 17 -3.85 10.08 -0.28
CA ARG A 17 -3.52 11.39 -0.85
C ARG A 17 -4.73 12.32 -0.69
N ASP A 18 -4.59 13.58 -1.09
CA ASP A 18 -5.66 14.60 -1.05
C ASP A 18 -6.71 14.41 -2.18
N GLU A 19 -6.96 13.17 -2.59
CA GLU A 19 -7.85 12.79 -3.68
C GLU A 19 -9.14 12.14 -3.15
N SER A 20 -10.25 12.37 -3.85
CA SER A 20 -11.57 11.81 -3.47
C SER A 20 -11.72 10.33 -3.81
N GLU A 21 -10.93 9.84 -4.77
CA GLU A 21 -10.91 8.45 -5.23
C GLU A 21 -9.46 8.01 -5.44
N TYR A 22 -9.16 6.73 -5.20
CA TYR A 22 -7.83 6.19 -5.40
C TYR A 22 -7.53 6.04 -6.90
N SER A 23 -6.42 6.64 -7.34
CA SER A 23 -5.93 6.48 -8.69
C SER A 23 -5.27 5.12 -8.90
N SER A 24 -5.12 4.68 -10.16
CA SER A 24 -4.50 3.39 -10.47
C SER A 24 -3.03 3.29 -10.02
N ASP A 25 -2.35 4.43 -9.85
CA ASP A 25 -0.97 4.56 -9.36
C ASP A 25 -0.88 4.85 -7.85
N THR A 26 -2.01 4.93 -7.13
CA THR A 26 -2.01 5.03 -5.67
C THR A 26 -1.22 3.86 -5.08
N ARG A 27 -0.25 4.14 -4.21
CA ARG A 27 0.61 3.09 -3.66
C ARG A 27 -0.13 2.34 -2.58
N CYS A 28 -0.10 1.03 -2.62
CA CYS A 28 -0.62 0.15 -1.59
C CYS A 28 0.55 -0.56 -0.94
N PHE A 29 0.55 -0.64 0.39
CA PHE A 29 1.64 -1.17 1.18
C PHE A 29 1.21 -2.41 1.95
N ARG A 30 2.14 -3.34 2.12
CA ARG A 30 2.04 -4.43 3.08
C ARG A 30 3.37 -4.56 3.83
N PHE A 31 3.35 -5.31 4.92
CA PHE A 31 4.55 -5.60 5.69
C PHE A 31 4.81 -7.10 5.69
N ASP A 32 6.07 -7.49 5.51
CA ASP A 32 6.49 -8.88 5.68
C ASP A 32 6.66 -9.22 7.17
N ASP A 33 6.94 -10.50 7.46
CA ASP A 33 7.14 -10.98 8.84
C ASP A 33 8.35 -10.35 9.54
N ALA A 34 9.25 -9.68 8.80
CA ALA A 34 10.39 -8.93 9.32
C ALA A 34 10.11 -7.41 9.42
N GLY A 35 8.86 -6.99 9.18
CA GLY A 35 8.42 -5.60 9.22
C GLY A 35 9.00 -4.72 8.09
N ASN A 36 9.53 -5.32 7.02
CA ASN A 36 9.89 -4.59 5.81
C ASN A 36 8.63 -4.22 5.05
N SER A 37 8.56 -2.96 4.60
CA SER A 37 7.47 -2.55 3.72
C SER A 37 7.73 -3.00 2.28
N GLU A 38 6.66 -3.45 1.64
CA GLU A 38 6.59 -3.65 0.20
C GLU A 38 5.44 -2.83 -0.35
N TRP A 39 5.54 -2.40 -1.61
CA TRP A 39 4.47 -1.65 -2.26
C TRP A 39 4.07 -2.23 -3.62
N ALA A 40 2.82 -1.99 -4.00
CA ALA A 40 2.24 -2.24 -5.31
C ALA A 40 1.32 -1.08 -5.70
N SER A 41 1.00 -0.91 -6.98
CA SER A 41 0.02 0.10 -7.39
C SER A 41 -1.42 -0.41 -7.23
N TYR A 42 -2.33 0.47 -6.84
CA TYR A 42 -3.73 0.16 -6.57
C TYR A 42 -4.43 -0.49 -7.77
N GLY A 43 -4.19 0.01 -8.99
CA GLY A 43 -4.74 -0.59 -10.21
C GLY A 43 -4.21 -1.99 -10.52
N ASN A 44 -3.00 -2.32 -10.04
CA ASN A 44 -2.42 -3.66 -10.18
C ASN A 44 -3.07 -4.65 -9.19
N LEU A 45 -3.47 -4.18 -8.02
CA LEU A 45 -4.16 -4.99 -7.00
C LEU A 45 -5.65 -5.17 -7.28
N THR A 46 -6.31 -4.16 -7.83
CA THR A 46 -7.76 -4.16 -8.06
C THR A 46 -8.14 -4.55 -9.49
N GLY A 47 -7.17 -4.60 -10.40
CA GLY A 47 -7.36 -5.19 -11.72
C GLY A 47 -7.44 -6.71 -11.68
N ASN A 48 -7.80 -7.34 -12.80
CA ASN A 48 -7.83 -8.80 -12.97
C ASN A 48 -6.40 -9.42 -13.06
N ASN A 49 -5.41 -8.88 -12.33
CA ASN A 49 -4.09 -9.47 -12.27
C ASN A 49 -4.05 -10.59 -11.21
N PRO A 50 -3.86 -11.87 -11.60
CA PRO A 50 -3.83 -12.98 -10.66
C PRO A 50 -2.56 -13.00 -9.79
N ALA A 51 -1.51 -12.25 -10.15
CA ALA A 51 -0.25 -12.20 -9.42
C ALA A 51 0.33 -10.77 -9.39
N PRO A 52 -0.20 -9.88 -8.54
CA PRO A 52 0.32 -8.53 -8.39
C PRO A 52 1.78 -8.54 -7.91
N ARG A 53 2.61 -7.70 -8.54
CA ARG A 53 4.02 -7.58 -8.17
C ARG A 53 4.19 -6.61 -7.02
N TRP A 54 4.97 -7.03 -6.04
CA TRP A 54 5.38 -6.23 -4.89
C TRP A 54 6.84 -5.82 -5.04
N TYR A 55 7.12 -4.56 -4.69
CA TYR A 55 8.45 -3.96 -4.74
C TYR A 55 8.88 -3.61 -3.32
N GLY A 56 10.09 -4.02 -2.93
CA GLY A 56 10.65 -3.66 -1.63
C GLY A 56 10.75 -2.14 -1.48
N HIS A 57 10.46 -1.66 -0.27
CA HIS A 57 10.51 -0.25 0.08
C HIS A 57 11.39 -0.02 1.32
N CYS A 58 11.95 1.17 1.46
CA CYS A 58 12.95 1.47 2.49
C CYS A 58 12.35 1.76 3.88
N PHE A 59 11.04 1.92 3.99
CA PHE A 59 10.37 2.27 5.24
C PHE A 59 9.98 1.01 6.02
N LYS A 60 9.83 1.16 7.32
CA LYS A 60 9.35 0.12 8.24
C LYS A 60 7.94 0.47 8.69
N GLU A 61 7.19 -0.51 9.19
CA GLU A 61 5.83 -0.30 9.70
C GLU A 61 5.71 0.90 10.66
N ARG A 62 6.68 1.08 11.56
CA ARG A 62 6.75 2.22 12.49
C ARG A 62 6.81 3.60 11.84
N ASP A 63 7.17 3.68 10.56
CA ASP A 63 7.27 4.93 9.81
C ASP A 63 5.92 5.32 9.16
N PHE A 64 4.89 4.48 9.31
CA PHE A 64 3.55 4.65 8.75
C PHE A 64 2.58 5.16 9.83
N ILE A 65 1.56 5.92 9.42
CA ILE A 65 0.50 6.39 10.31
C ILE A 65 -0.81 5.77 9.84
N PHE A 66 -1.26 4.77 10.59
CA PHE A 66 -2.55 4.14 10.34
C PHE A 66 -3.65 5.07 10.85
N ALA A 67 -4.63 5.36 10.00
CA ALA A 67 -5.76 6.22 10.28
C ALA A 67 -7.07 5.42 10.21
#